data_AF-A0A4R1RSL5-F1
#
_entry.id   AF-A0A4R1RSL5-F1
#
_cell.length_a   1.000
_cell.length_b   1.000
_cell.length_c   1.000
_cell.angle_alpha   90.00
_cell.angle_beta   90.00
_cell.angle_gamma   90.00
#
_symmetry.space_group_name_H-M   'P 1'
#
loop_
_entity.id
_entity.type
_entity.pdbx_description
1 polymer ?
#
loop_
_entity_poly.entity_id
_entity_poly.type
_entity_poly.pdbx_seq_one_letter_code
_entity_poly.pdbx_strand_id
1 'polypeptide(L)'
;MIFLIKKVLLIGVVLGIMLFLMIPSGAAPTDVVLDQQVVLEVPGSFALVDQDNDKKAEAVNFSLNLQSYSEGNFIITGNLEGMRSGNWVSLSTSVIPFQWTPENRTVTLSFRPNNILKYNLSGPYRVTIGIKAGDWDLPTQVVGFSPKYAPEDFSAQVKVQQAAISSATQAKRAVETWASYKALRLGQFLGVSFNYDRWQVEYKEKYSAGIWRFMVSPEGSIESMKISPRNG
;
A
#
# COMPACT_ATOMS: atom_id res chain seq x y z
N MET A 1 32.70 29.72 -64.03
CA MET A 1 31.32 30.06 -63.60
C MET A 1 30.51 28.82 -63.20
N ILE A 2 30.47 27.75 -64.02
CA ILE A 2 29.75 26.49 -63.74
C ILE A 2 30.19 25.80 -62.43
N PHE A 3 31.47 25.87 -62.07
CA PHE A 3 32.01 25.23 -60.86
C PHE A 3 31.58 25.94 -59.56
N LEU A 4 31.34 27.25 -59.61
CA LEU A 4 30.90 28.04 -58.46
C LEU A 4 29.42 27.77 -58.15
N ILE A 5 28.60 27.68 -59.20
CA ILE A 5 27.16 27.39 -59.10
C ILE A 5 26.93 26.00 -58.49
N LYS A 6 27.72 24.99 -58.85
CA LYS A 6 27.63 23.64 -58.25
C LYS A 6 27.93 23.63 -56.74
N LYS A 7 28.91 24.42 -56.29
CA LYS A 7 29.26 24.49 -54.85
C LYS A 7 28.18 25.21 -54.03
N VAL A 8 27.61 26.30 -54.56
CA VAL A 8 26.52 27.03 -53.90
C VAL A 8 25.27 26.16 -53.79
N LEU A 9 24.96 25.39 -54.84
CA LEU A 9 23.80 24.49 -54.85
C LEU A 9 23.98 23.32 -53.87
N LEU A 10 25.20 22.78 -53.76
CA LEU A 10 25.50 21.73 -52.78
C LEU A 10 25.35 22.23 -51.33
N ILE A 11 25.84 23.45 -51.04
CA ILE A 11 25.71 24.06 -49.71
C ILE A 11 24.24 24.33 -49.39
N GLY A 12 23.46 24.82 -50.35
CA GLY A 12 22.02 25.06 -50.17
C GLY A 12 21.23 23.78 -49.86
N VAL A 13 21.55 22.67 -50.52
CA VAL A 13 20.93 21.36 -50.25
C VAL A 13 21.31 20.84 -48.86
N VAL A 14 22.58 20.96 -48.48
CA VAL A 14 23.04 20.52 -47.15
C VAL A 14 22.41 21.37 -46.04
N LEU A 15 22.29 22.69 -46.24
CA LEU A 15 21.64 23.57 -45.26
C LEU A 15 20.13 23.28 -45.16
N GLY A 16 19.47 22.99 -46.29
CA GLY A 16 18.06 22.60 -46.31
C GLY A 16 17.79 21.30 -45.56
N ILE A 17 18.67 20.30 -45.69
CA ILE A 17 18.57 19.04 -44.95
C ILE A 17 18.81 19.27 -43.45
N MET A 18 19.78 20.12 -43.07
CA MET A 18 20.01 20.45 -41.65
C MET A 18 18.84 21.22 -41.04
N LEU A 19 18.20 22.13 -41.77
CA LEU A 19 17.00 22.82 -41.31
C LEU A 19 15.79 21.88 -41.18
N PHE A 20 15.67 20.87 -42.05
CA PHE A 20 14.63 19.84 -41.93
C PHE A 20 14.85 18.88 -40.75
N LEU A 21 16.11 18.68 -40.33
CA LEU A 21 16.47 17.93 -39.12
C LEU A 21 16.37 18.76 -37.83
N MET A 22 16.18 20.08 -37.95
CA MET A 22 15.86 20.99 -36.83
C MET A 22 14.35 21.27 -36.72
N ILE A 23 13.49 20.38 -37.22
CA ILE A 23 12.13 20.32 -36.68
C ILE A 23 12.33 19.86 -35.24
N PRO A 24 11.94 20.65 -34.21
CA PRO A 24 11.91 20.13 -32.87
C PRO A 24 11.00 18.91 -32.92
N SER A 25 11.56 17.72 -32.77
CA SER A 25 10.80 16.56 -32.37
C SER A 25 10.27 16.91 -30.98
N GLY A 26 9.14 17.62 -30.96
CA GLY A 26 8.35 17.78 -29.77
C GLY A 26 8.13 16.36 -29.29
N ALA A 27 8.81 16.01 -28.19
CA ALA A 27 8.44 14.85 -27.42
C ALA A 27 6.91 14.90 -27.33
N ALA A 28 6.25 13.84 -27.77
CA ALA A 28 4.83 13.72 -27.50
C ALA A 28 4.63 13.97 -25.98
N PRO A 29 3.58 14.69 -25.55
CA PRO A 29 3.39 15.02 -24.13
C PRO A 29 3.28 13.80 -23.20
N THR A 30 3.39 12.58 -23.73
CA THR A 30 3.33 11.31 -23.02
C THR A 30 4.68 10.83 -22.47
N ASP A 31 5.81 11.45 -22.85
CA ASP A 31 7.15 11.07 -22.36
C ASP A 31 7.68 11.98 -21.24
N VAL A 32 6.80 12.74 -20.58
CA VAL A 32 7.14 13.33 -19.29
C VAL A 32 7.14 12.19 -18.28
N VAL A 33 8.33 11.67 -17.98
CA VAL A 33 8.54 10.83 -16.79
C VAL A 33 8.05 11.64 -15.59
N LEU A 34 7.09 11.04 -14.93
CA LEU A 34 6.04 11.72 -14.21
C LEU A 34 6.39 11.69 -12.71
N ASP A 35 7.66 12.04 -12.45
CA ASP A 35 8.40 11.75 -11.22
C ASP A 35 7.95 12.55 -9.99
N GLN A 36 6.86 13.32 -10.08
CA GLN A 36 6.32 14.07 -8.93
C GLN A 36 4.79 14.15 -8.93
N GLN A 37 4.06 13.06 -9.22
CA GLN A 37 2.59 13.11 -9.15
C GLN A 37 2.00 13.03 -7.75
N VAL A 38 2.77 12.59 -6.75
CA VAL A 38 2.31 12.39 -5.38
C VAL A 38 3.37 12.86 -4.40
N VAL A 39 2.97 13.71 -3.45
CA VAL A 39 3.83 14.22 -2.37
C VAL A 39 3.18 13.92 -1.02
N LEU A 40 3.98 13.46 -0.07
CA LEU A 40 3.54 13.27 1.32
C LEU A 40 3.86 14.50 2.15
N GLU A 41 2.86 15.08 2.79
CA GLU A 41 3.06 16.17 3.74
C GLU A 41 3.55 15.59 5.08
N VAL A 42 4.82 15.83 5.36
CA VAL A 42 5.50 15.34 6.57
C VAL A 42 5.80 16.49 7.54
N PRO A 43 5.77 16.26 8.86
CA PRO A 43 5.41 15.00 9.51
C PRO A 43 3.89 14.76 9.57
N GLY A 44 3.49 13.50 9.54
CA GLY A 44 2.12 13.13 9.92
C GLY A 44 1.87 13.22 11.44
N SER A 45 0.64 12.97 11.86
CA SER A 45 0.19 13.02 13.25
C SER A 45 -0.14 11.63 13.80
N PHE A 46 0.12 11.44 15.10
CA PHE A 46 -0.16 10.19 15.81
C PHE A 46 -1.31 10.40 16.80
N ALA A 47 -2.16 9.38 16.93
CA ALA A 47 -3.20 9.32 17.95
C ALA A 47 -3.30 7.90 18.51
N LEU A 48 -3.43 7.77 19.82
CA LEU A 48 -3.84 6.52 20.45
C LEU A 48 -5.36 6.39 20.33
N VAL A 49 -5.82 5.20 19.98
CA VAL A 49 -7.26 4.90 19.88
C VAL A 49 -7.64 4.00 21.03
N ASP A 50 -8.48 4.53 21.91
CA ASP A 50 -9.16 3.83 23.01
C ASP A 50 -10.64 3.71 22.63
N GLN A 51 -11.05 2.52 22.17
CA GLN A 51 -12.39 2.26 21.65
C GLN A 51 -13.39 1.91 22.75
N ASP A 52 -12.94 1.27 23.83
CA ASP A 52 -13.81 0.85 24.93
C ASP A 52 -13.76 1.80 26.14
N ASN A 53 -12.97 2.88 26.04
CA ASN A 53 -12.76 3.93 27.04
C ASN A 53 -12.16 3.40 28.36
N ASP A 54 -11.33 2.36 28.30
CA ASP A 54 -10.65 1.79 29.47
C ASP A 54 -9.32 2.49 29.83
N LYS A 55 -8.96 3.54 29.07
CA LYS A 55 -7.70 4.31 29.12
C LYS A 55 -6.48 3.53 28.64
N LYS A 56 -6.67 2.43 27.93
CA LYS A 56 -5.65 1.73 27.17
C LYS A 56 -5.98 1.84 25.70
N ALA A 57 -4.95 1.89 24.87
CA ALA A 57 -5.12 1.99 23.44
C ALA A 57 -5.16 0.60 22.80
N GLU A 58 -6.14 0.36 21.92
CA GLU A 58 -6.24 -0.83 21.06
C GLU A 58 -5.45 -0.67 19.77
N ALA A 59 -5.13 0.58 19.40
CA ALA A 59 -4.39 0.91 18.19
C ALA A 59 -3.62 2.23 18.28
N VAL A 60 -2.61 2.36 17.44
CA VAL A 60 -1.96 3.63 17.09
C VAL A 60 -2.43 4.04 15.72
N ASN A 61 -3.15 5.16 15.61
CA ASN A 61 -3.46 5.76 14.34
C ASN A 61 -2.36 6.74 13.92
N PHE A 62 -2.04 6.73 12.64
CA PHE A 62 -1.16 7.69 12.00
C PHE A 62 -1.87 8.32 10.82
N SER A 63 -1.96 9.65 10.81
CA SER A 63 -2.61 10.40 9.74
C SER A 63 -1.63 11.33 9.05
N LEU A 64 -1.70 11.43 7.72
CA LEU A 64 -0.94 12.42 6.96
C LEU A 64 -1.74 12.90 5.75
N ASN A 65 -1.39 14.06 5.24
CA ASN A 65 -1.95 14.54 3.98
C ASN A 65 -1.09 14.08 2.81
N LEU A 66 -1.77 13.56 1.80
CA LEU A 66 -1.20 13.24 0.50
C LEU A 66 -1.64 14.34 -0.47
N GLN A 67 -0.71 14.90 -1.23
CA GLN A 67 -0.99 15.78 -2.34
C GLN A 67 -0.80 15.01 -3.64
N SER A 68 -1.76 15.10 -4.55
CA SER A 68 -1.62 14.58 -5.90
C SER A 68 -2.07 15.61 -6.93
N TYR A 69 -1.48 15.55 -8.13
CA TYR A 69 -1.85 16.44 -9.23
C TYR A 69 -3.09 15.98 -9.99
N SER A 70 -3.56 14.76 -9.74
CA SER A 70 -4.77 14.19 -10.34
C SER A 70 -5.47 13.26 -9.37
N GLU A 71 -6.79 13.15 -9.50
CA GLU A 71 -7.55 12.10 -8.82
C GLU A 71 -7.04 10.72 -9.19
N GLY A 72 -6.98 9.83 -8.20
CA GLY A 72 -6.34 8.54 -8.38
C GLY A 72 -6.62 7.57 -7.24
N ASN A 73 -6.48 6.28 -7.57
CA ASN A 73 -6.55 5.20 -6.59
C ASN A 73 -5.14 4.74 -6.27
N PHE A 74 -4.82 4.74 -4.98
CA PHE A 74 -3.53 4.38 -4.43
C PHE A 74 -3.67 3.19 -3.49
N ILE A 75 -2.65 2.34 -3.43
CA ILE A 75 -2.46 1.41 -2.33
C ILE A 75 -1.39 2.00 -1.42
N ILE A 76 -1.79 2.35 -0.19
CA ILE A 76 -0.87 2.88 0.81
C ILE A 76 -0.44 1.74 1.72
N THR A 77 0.87 1.55 1.86
CA THR A 77 1.47 0.62 2.81
C THR A 77 2.24 1.41 3.83
N GLY A 78 1.87 1.30 5.11
CA GLY A 78 2.62 1.89 6.21
C GLY A 78 3.18 0.82 7.13
N ASN A 79 4.39 1.04 7.65
CA ASN A 79 4.99 0.24 8.70
C ASN A 79 5.25 1.11 9.93
N LEU A 80 4.72 0.69 11.07
CA LEU A 80 5.11 1.21 12.37
C LEU A 80 6.34 0.44 12.85
N GLU A 81 7.42 1.14 13.15
CA GLU A 81 8.69 0.56 13.56
C GLU A 81 9.12 1.09 14.92
N GLY A 82 9.75 0.21 15.71
CA GLY A 82 10.33 0.56 17.01
C GLY A 82 11.82 0.24 17.05
N MET A 83 12.54 0.94 17.92
CA MET A 83 13.97 0.71 18.13
C MET A 83 14.17 -0.49 19.06
N ARG A 84 14.83 -1.55 18.58
CA ARG A 84 15.23 -2.71 19.37
C ARG A 84 16.71 -2.98 19.18
N SER A 85 17.48 -2.90 20.26
CA SER A 85 18.92 -3.16 20.25
C SER A 85 19.68 -2.38 19.16
N GLY A 86 19.33 -1.10 18.98
CA GLY A 86 19.96 -0.21 17.99
C GLY A 86 19.45 -0.36 16.54
N ASN A 87 18.48 -1.26 16.30
CA ASN A 87 17.90 -1.45 14.97
C ASN A 87 16.40 -1.14 14.98
N TRP A 88 15.93 -0.52 13.89
CA TRP A 88 14.50 -0.36 13.66
C TRP A 88 13.90 -1.71 13.24
N VAL A 89 12.87 -2.15 13.97
CA VAL A 89 12.14 -3.38 13.69
C VAL A 89 10.68 -3.07 13.44
N SER A 90 10.09 -3.72 12.44
CA SER A 90 8.64 -3.58 12.18
C SER A 90 7.82 -4.15 13.34
N LEU A 91 6.90 -3.35 13.83
CA LEU A 91 5.96 -3.66 14.90
C LEU A 91 4.56 -3.94 14.35
N SER A 92 4.13 -3.21 13.34
CA SER A 92 2.83 -3.41 12.67
C SER A 92 2.89 -2.88 11.26
N THR A 93 2.14 -3.50 10.35
CA THR A 93 2.04 -3.05 8.96
C THR A 93 0.57 -2.88 8.60
N SER A 94 0.20 -1.70 8.12
CA SER A 94 -1.15 -1.36 7.68
C SER A 94 -1.15 -1.16 6.16
N VAL A 95 -2.11 -1.77 5.46
CA VAL A 95 -2.26 -1.64 4.00
C VAL A 95 -3.70 -1.28 3.67
N ILE A 96 -3.90 -0.13 3.04
CA ILE A 96 -5.24 0.35 2.67
C ILE A 96 -5.29 0.80 1.21
N PRO A 97 -6.41 0.53 0.51
CA PRO A 97 -6.74 1.30 -0.67
C PRO A 97 -7.14 2.72 -0.26
N PHE A 98 -6.74 3.70 -1.06
CA PHE A 98 -7.02 5.11 -0.81
C PHE A 98 -7.35 5.80 -2.13
N GLN A 99 -8.56 6.35 -2.23
CA GLN A 99 -8.96 7.18 -3.35
C GLN A 99 -8.68 8.63 -2.99
N TRP A 100 -7.70 9.23 -3.66
CA TRP A 100 -7.40 10.65 -3.48
C TRP A 100 -8.34 11.49 -4.34
N THR A 101 -8.96 12.50 -3.70
CA THR A 101 -9.69 13.57 -4.37
C THR A 101 -9.34 14.91 -3.70
N PRO A 102 -9.65 16.07 -4.32
CA PRO A 102 -9.48 17.36 -3.68
C PRO A 102 -10.20 17.50 -2.33
N GLU A 103 -11.24 16.71 -2.06
CA GLU A 103 -11.98 16.66 -0.80
C GLU A 103 -11.46 15.57 0.16
N ASN A 104 -10.78 14.56 -0.35
CA ASN A 104 -10.22 13.45 0.42
C ASN A 104 -8.71 13.31 0.23
N ARG A 105 -7.96 14.07 1.03
CA ARG A 105 -6.48 14.16 0.96
C ARG A 105 -5.77 13.49 2.13
N THR A 106 -6.48 13.17 3.19
CA THR A 106 -5.89 12.64 4.42
C THR A 106 -5.97 11.12 4.43
N VAL A 107 -4.81 10.49 4.53
CA VAL A 107 -4.67 9.05 4.74
C VAL A 107 -4.59 8.81 6.24
N THR A 108 -5.34 7.83 6.75
CA THR A 108 -5.20 7.35 8.13
C THR A 108 -4.90 5.86 8.13
N LEU A 109 -3.77 5.50 8.72
CA LEU A 109 -3.32 4.13 8.92
C LEU A 109 -3.53 3.76 10.38
N SER A 110 -3.94 2.52 10.64
CA SER A 110 -4.14 2.02 12.00
C SER A 110 -3.21 0.84 12.25
N PHE A 111 -2.47 0.89 13.36
CA PHE A 111 -1.46 -0.09 13.73
C PHE A 111 -1.82 -0.77 15.04
N ARG A 112 -1.73 -2.10 15.05
CA ARG A 112 -2.04 -2.90 16.24
C ARG A 112 -0.82 -3.01 17.17
N PRO A 113 -1.00 -2.94 18.50
CA PRO A 113 0.11 -2.90 19.44
C PRO A 113 0.67 -4.29 19.82
N ASN A 114 0.27 -5.37 19.15
CA ASN A 114 0.65 -6.74 19.52
C ASN A 114 2.17 -6.91 19.69
N ASN A 115 2.98 -6.40 18.76
CA ASN A 115 4.43 -6.52 18.85
C ASN A 115 5.06 -5.49 19.79
N ILE A 116 4.41 -4.34 20.04
CA ILE A 116 4.80 -3.40 21.10
C ILE A 116 4.76 -4.14 22.45
N LEU A 117 3.63 -4.80 22.72
CA LEU A 117 3.40 -5.57 23.94
C LEU A 117 4.32 -6.80 24.03
N LYS A 118 4.37 -7.61 22.96
CA LYS A 118 5.18 -8.84 22.90
C LYS A 118 6.66 -8.58 23.15
N TYR A 119 7.20 -7.50 22.61
CA TYR A 119 8.62 -7.16 22.75
C TYR A 119 8.89 -6.18 23.89
N ASN A 120 7.85 -5.74 24.60
CA ASN A 120 7.93 -4.73 25.65
C ASN A 120 8.72 -3.49 25.22
N LEU A 121 8.43 -2.99 24.02
CA LEU A 121 9.18 -1.88 23.41
C LEU A 121 8.47 -0.56 23.67
N SER A 122 9.17 0.40 24.26
CA SER A 122 8.71 1.79 24.31
C SER A 122 9.13 2.55 23.06
N GLY A 123 8.35 3.58 22.71
CA GLY A 123 8.69 4.54 21.67
C GLY A 123 9.85 5.47 22.04
N PRO A 124 10.18 6.46 21.19
CA PRO A 124 9.40 6.87 20.01
C PRO A 124 9.39 5.80 18.91
N TYR A 125 8.23 5.60 18.30
CA TYR A 125 8.09 4.79 17.09
C TYR A 125 8.29 5.69 15.87
N ARG A 126 8.64 5.09 14.73
CA ARG A 126 8.61 5.79 13.44
C ARG A 126 7.61 5.11 12.52
N VAL A 127 7.06 5.88 11.59
CA VAL A 127 6.25 5.33 10.50
C VAL A 127 7.00 5.52 9.18
N THR A 128 7.08 4.45 8.41
CA THR A 128 7.51 4.49 7.01
C THR A 128 6.34 4.18 6.09
N ILE A 129 6.24 4.88 4.95
CA ILE A 129 5.14 4.70 3.98
C ILE A 129 5.68 4.51 2.58
N GLY A 130 5.13 3.52 1.89
CA GLY A 130 5.22 3.35 0.44
C GLY A 130 3.84 3.45 -0.22
N ILE A 131 3.81 3.88 -1.48
CA ILE A 131 2.57 4.10 -2.23
C ILE A 131 2.67 3.39 -3.57
N LYS A 132 1.59 2.77 -4.03
CA LYS A 132 1.52 2.16 -5.37
C LYS A 132 0.28 2.61 -6.13
N ALA A 133 0.43 2.90 -7.42
CA ALA A 133 -0.67 3.15 -8.36
C ALA A 133 -0.38 2.46 -9.69
N GLY A 134 -1.13 1.41 -10.03
CA GLY A 134 -0.85 0.62 -11.23
C GLY A 134 0.57 0.02 -11.21
N ASP A 135 1.37 0.34 -12.23
CA ASP A 135 2.77 -0.07 -12.35
C ASP A 135 3.77 0.93 -11.72
N TRP A 136 3.27 2.07 -11.22
CA TRP A 136 4.08 3.09 -10.54
C TRP A 136 4.12 2.85 -9.03
N ASP A 137 5.28 3.07 -8.41
CA ASP A 137 5.45 3.04 -6.97
C ASP A 137 6.31 4.21 -6.46
N LEU A 138 5.89 4.77 -5.31
CA LEU A 138 6.70 5.66 -4.49
C LEU A 138 7.48 4.81 -3.49
N PRO A 139 8.84 4.88 -3.50
CA PRO A 139 9.65 4.16 -2.55
C PRO A 139 9.30 4.47 -1.10
N THR A 140 9.52 3.48 -0.23
CA THR A 140 9.23 3.62 1.20
C THR A 140 10.10 4.71 1.83
N GLN A 141 9.48 5.67 2.52
CA GLN A 141 10.16 6.77 3.20
C GLN A 141 9.63 7.00 4.61
N VAL A 142 10.46 7.56 5.50
CA VAL A 142 10.07 7.92 6.86
C VAL A 142 9.19 9.17 6.83
N VAL A 143 8.02 9.11 7.45
CA VAL A 143 6.99 10.16 7.37
C VAL A 143 6.61 10.75 8.73
N GLY A 144 7.14 10.20 9.83
CA GLY A 144 6.89 10.73 11.15
C GLY A 144 7.50 9.90 12.26
N PHE A 145 7.68 10.56 13.41
CA PHE A 145 8.06 9.94 14.68
C PHE A 145 6.96 10.20 15.70
N SER A 146 6.54 9.17 16.42
CA SER A 146 5.54 9.28 17.46
C SER A 146 6.11 10.00 18.69
N PRO A 147 5.25 10.56 19.55
CA PRO A 147 5.57 10.76 20.94
C PRO A 147 6.07 9.47 21.61
N LYS A 148 6.66 9.59 22.79
CA LYS A 148 7.05 8.42 23.58
C LYS A 148 5.80 7.75 24.15
N TYR A 149 5.46 6.58 23.61
CA TYR A 149 4.46 5.68 24.17
C TYR A 149 5.15 4.53 24.89
N ALA A 150 4.55 4.05 25.96
CA ALA A 150 5.02 2.92 26.74
C ALA A 150 4.11 1.70 26.53
N PRO A 151 4.60 0.46 26.68
CA PRO A 151 3.77 -0.75 26.59
C PRO A 151 2.53 -0.70 27.48
N GLU A 152 2.62 -0.02 28.62
CA GLU A 152 1.53 0.16 29.56
C GLU A 152 0.41 1.04 29.00
N ASP A 153 0.63 1.83 27.96
CA ASP A 153 -0.41 2.65 27.34
C ASP A 153 -1.39 1.81 26.48
N PHE A 154 -1.08 0.54 26.25
CA PHE A 154 -1.81 -0.32 25.32
C PHE A 154 -2.59 -1.43 26.02
N SER A 155 -3.73 -1.80 25.42
CA SER A 155 -4.56 -2.87 25.95
C SER A 155 -3.96 -4.23 25.62
N ALA A 156 -3.79 -5.07 26.64
CA ALA A 156 -3.38 -6.47 26.47
C ALA A 156 -4.51 -7.34 25.88
N GLN A 157 -5.76 -6.86 25.95
CA GLN A 157 -6.94 -7.54 25.45
C GLN A 157 -7.48 -6.77 24.24
N VAL A 158 -7.26 -7.30 23.04
CA VAL A 158 -7.89 -6.75 21.83
C VAL A 158 -9.39 -7.10 21.85
N LYS A 159 -10.19 -6.36 22.62
CA LYS A 159 -11.66 -6.48 22.63
C LYS A 159 -12.24 -5.63 21.52
N VAL A 160 -12.26 -6.18 20.30
CA VAL A 160 -12.89 -5.49 19.17
C VAL A 160 -14.41 -5.59 19.30
N GLN A 161 -15.03 -4.55 19.82
CA GLN A 161 -16.49 -4.48 19.94
C GLN A 161 -17.08 -3.85 18.67
N GLN A 162 -17.39 -4.73 17.71
CA GLN A 162 -18.59 -4.82 16.85
C GLN A 162 -18.23 -5.39 15.46
N ALA A 163 -18.71 -6.61 15.21
CA ALA A 163 -18.59 -7.42 13.98
C ALA A 163 -17.18 -7.84 13.52
N ALA A 164 -16.18 -7.83 14.41
CA ALA A 164 -14.82 -8.14 14.02
C ALA A 164 -14.57 -9.64 13.82
N ILE A 165 -14.14 -10.02 12.62
CA ILE A 165 -13.52 -11.33 12.38
C ILE A 165 -12.19 -11.36 13.13
N SER A 166 -12.22 -11.89 14.35
CA SER A 166 -11.13 -11.83 15.33
C SER A 166 -10.43 -13.18 15.53
N SER A 167 -10.87 -14.22 14.80
CA SER A 167 -10.27 -15.55 14.87
C SER A 167 -10.19 -16.21 13.50
N ALA A 168 -9.21 -17.11 13.36
CA ALA A 168 -9.05 -17.93 12.17
C ALA A 168 -10.33 -18.72 11.80
N THR A 169 -11.06 -19.19 12.81
CA THR A 169 -12.34 -19.90 12.64
C THR A 169 -13.43 -18.98 12.08
N GLN A 170 -13.52 -17.74 12.56
CA GLN A 170 -14.46 -16.76 12.03
C GLN A 170 -14.09 -16.35 10.60
N ALA A 171 -12.79 -16.18 10.31
CA ALA A 171 -12.32 -15.84 8.97
C ALA A 171 -12.68 -16.93 7.96
N LYS A 172 -12.43 -18.19 8.32
CA LYS A 172 -12.83 -19.34 7.51
C LYS A 172 -14.33 -19.38 7.26
N ARG A 173 -15.15 -19.23 8.31
CA ARG A 173 -16.62 -19.24 8.19
C ARG A 173 -17.14 -18.10 7.31
N ALA A 174 -16.55 -16.91 7.42
CA ALA A 174 -16.92 -15.77 6.61
C ALA A 174 -16.65 -16.03 5.12
N VAL A 175 -15.50 -16.61 4.80
CA VAL A 175 -15.16 -17.03 3.43
C VAL A 175 -16.10 -18.11 2.90
N GLU A 176 -16.44 -19.11 3.70
CA GLU A 176 -17.40 -20.16 3.31
C GLU A 176 -18.79 -19.58 3.00
N THR A 177 -19.24 -18.67 3.86
CA THR A 177 -20.54 -17.99 3.71
C THR A 177 -20.57 -17.12 2.46
N TRP A 178 -19.53 -16.31 2.26
CA TRP A 178 -19.40 -15.44 1.09
C TRP A 178 -19.29 -16.23 -0.21
N ALA A 179 -18.51 -17.32 -0.23
CA ALA A 179 -18.37 -18.16 -1.40
C ALA A 179 -19.68 -18.85 -1.77
N SER A 180 -20.44 -19.31 -0.77
CA SER A 180 -21.80 -19.85 -0.99
C SER A 180 -22.72 -18.79 -1.61
N TYR A 181 -22.70 -17.56 -1.10
CA TYR A 181 -23.50 -16.45 -1.64
C TYR A 181 -23.13 -16.11 -3.10
N LYS A 182 -21.84 -16.20 -3.45
CA LYS A 182 -21.32 -15.98 -4.80
C LYS A 182 -21.36 -17.22 -5.71
N ALA A 183 -21.98 -18.31 -5.25
CA ALA A 183 -22.00 -19.61 -5.93
C ALA A 183 -20.60 -20.13 -6.33
N LEU A 184 -19.57 -19.74 -5.59
CA LEU A 184 -18.19 -20.19 -5.78
C LEU A 184 -17.97 -21.51 -5.07
N ARG A 185 -17.58 -22.55 -5.81
CA ARG A 185 -17.22 -23.85 -5.23
C ARG A 185 -15.82 -23.79 -4.63
N LEU A 186 -15.75 -23.70 -3.31
CA LEU A 186 -14.51 -23.87 -2.57
C LEU A 186 -13.99 -25.31 -2.71
N GLY A 187 -12.67 -25.46 -2.86
CA GLY A 187 -12.01 -26.76 -2.94
C GLY A 187 -11.55 -27.29 -1.59
N GLN A 188 -10.41 -27.97 -1.54
CA GLN A 188 -9.84 -28.47 -0.29
C GLN A 188 -9.24 -27.32 0.52
N PHE A 189 -9.66 -27.17 1.76
CA PHE A 189 -9.09 -26.21 2.69
C PHE A 189 -7.60 -26.48 2.94
N LEU A 190 -6.77 -25.45 2.81
CA LEU A 190 -5.32 -25.53 3.03
C LEU A 190 -4.89 -24.95 4.39
N GLY A 191 -5.46 -23.82 4.78
CA GLY A 191 -5.08 -23.17 6.03
C GLY A 191 -5.64 -21.76 6.20
N VAL A 192 -5.43 -21.22 7.39
CA VAL A 192 -5.70 -19.82 7.73
C VAL A 192 -4.44 -19.24 8.35
N SER A 193 -4.03 -18.06 7.90
CA SER A 193 -2.95 -17.28 8.49
C SER A 193 -3.42 -15.84 8.73
N PHE A 194 -2.71 -15.08 9.56
CA PHE A 194 -2.99 -13.66 9.76
C PHE A 194 -1.78 -12.85 9.30
N ASN A 195 -1.97 -11.98 8.30
CA ASN A 195 -0.90 -11.18 7.72
C ASN A 195 -1.47 -9.89 7.12
N TYR A 196 -0.74 -8.78 7.24
CA TYR A 196 -1.15 -7.45 6.76
C TYR A 196 -2.52 -7.00 7.31
N ASP A 197 -2.74 -7.18 8.62
CA ASP A 197 -4.00 -6.88 9.32
C ASP A 197 -5.25 -7.59 8.76
N ARG A 198 -5.05 -8.66 7.98
CA ARG A 198 -6.12 -9.47 7.40
C ARG A 198 -5.89 -10.94 7.65
N TRP A 199 -6.97 -11.71 7.78
CA TRP A 199 -6.89 -13.16 7.73
C TRP A 199 -6.76 -13.61 6.28
N GLN A 200 -5.76 -14.42 5.99
CA GLN A 200 -5.64 -15.12 4.72
C GLN A 200 -6.24 -16.51 4.89
N VAL A 201 -7.23 -16.86 4.06
CA VAL A 201 -7.86 -18.17 4.06
C VAL A 201 -7.64 -18.81 2.70
N GLU A 202 -7.14 -20.05 2.67
CA GLU A 202 -6.70 -20.68 1.43
C GLU A 202 -7.43 -21.99 1.14
N TYR A 203 -7.77 -22.19 -0.14
CA TYR A 203 -8.39 -23.41 -0.65
C TYR A 203 -7.73 -23.86 -1.96
N LYS A 204 -7.33 -25.13 -2.06
CA LYS A 204 -6.85 -25.76 -3.30
C LYS A 204 -8.03 -26.23 -4.14
N GLU A 205 -8.05 -25.90 -5.43
CA GLU A 205 -9.09 -26.40 -6.33
C GLU A 205 -9.07 -27.93 -6.47
N LYS A 206 -10.25 -28.52 -6.67
CA LYS A 206 -10.39 -29.98 -6.78
C LYS A 206 -9.86 -30.54 -8.10
N TYR A 207 -9.96 -29.76 -9.19
CA TYR A 207 -9.64 -30.21 -10.55
C TYR A 207 -8.53 -29.41 -11.21
N SER A 208 -7.87 -28.51 -10.47
CA SER A 208 -6.73 -27.74 -10.95
C SER A 208 -5.70 -27.60 -9.83
N ALA A 209 -4.45 -27.30 -10.20
CA ALA A 209 -3.42 -26.98 -9.24
C ALA A 209 -3.52 -25.53 -8.69
N GLY A 210 -4.58 -24.80 -9.03
CA GLY A 210 -4.82 -23.44 -8.56
C GLY A 210 -5.21 -23.37 -7.08
N ILE A 211 -4.78 -22.30 -6.42
CA ILE A 211 -5.13 -21.98 -5.03
C ILE A 211 -5.98 -20.71 -5.03
N TRP A 212 -7.13 -20.78 -4.37
CA TRP A 212 -7.90 -19.60 -3.99
C TRP A 212 -7.37 -19.07 -2.67
N ARG A 213 -7.02 -17.79 -2.63
CA ARG A 213 -6.68 -17.07 -1.41
C ARG A 213 -7.71 -15.97 -1.19
N PHE A 214 -8.25 -15.92 0.02
CA PHE A 214 -9.21 -14.93 0.46
C PHE A 214 -8.58 -14.06 1.54
N MET A 215 -8.62 -12.76 1.34
CA MET A 215 -8.18 -11.76 2.31
C MET A 215 -9.42 -11.28 3.04
N VAL A 216 -9.50 -11.56 4.34
CA VAL A 216 -10.64 -11.24 5.19
C VAL A 216 -10.23 -10.16 6.15
N SER A 217 -10.88 -9.01 6.05
CA SER A 217 -10.60 -7.91 6.97
C SER A 217 -11.28 -8.11 8.32
N PRO A 218 -10.80 -7.44 9.37
CA PRO A 218 -11.47 -7.44 10.67
C PRO A 218 -12.93 -7.00 10.53
N GLU A 219 -13.24 -6.00 9.70
CA GLU A 219 -14.60 -5.51 9.46
C GLU A 219 -15.47 -6.43 8.58
N GLY A 220 -14.96 -7.57 8.12
CA GLY A 220 -15.73 -8.59 7.41
C GLY A 220 -15.79 -8.43 5.89
N SER A 221 -15.00 -7.52 5.31
CA SER A 221 -14.82 -7.47 3.85
C SER A 221 -13.95 -8.63 3.37
N ILE A 222 -14.28 -9.17 2.19
CA ILE A 222 -13.60 -10.33 1.63
C ILE A 222 -13.19 -10.02 0.20
N GLU A 223 -11.89 -10.09 -0.05
CA GLU A 223 -11.29 -10.05 -1.38
C GLU A 223 -10.76 -11.44 -1.74
N SER A 224 -10.93 -11.85 -3.00
CA SER A 224 -10.49 -13.16 -3.47
C SER A 224 -9.47 -13.03 -4.59
N MET A 225 -8.41 -13.82 -4.54
CA MET A 225 -7.44 -13.96 -5.63
C MET A 225 -7.22 -15.44 -5.96
N LYS A 226 -6.99 -15.73 -7.24
CA LYS A 226 -6.63 -17.06 -7.72
C LYS A 226 -5.14 -17.09 -8.06
N ILE A 227 -4.40 -17.99 -7.41
CA ILE A 227 -2.99 -18.21 -7.61
C ILE A 227 -2.86 -19.47 -8.48
N SER A 228 -2.44 -19.29 -9.73
CA SER A 228 -2.08 -20.41 -10.60
C SER A 228 -0.64 -20.85 -10.31
N PRO A 229 -0.31 -22.15 -10.39
CA PRO A 229 1.09 -22.57 -10.36
C PRO A 229 1.80 -21.93 -11.54
N ARG A 230 2.99 -21.35 -11.31
CA ARG A 230 3.89 -21.00 -12.42
C ARG A 230 4.20 -22.29 -13.17
N ASN A 231 3.89 -22.32 -14.47
CA ASN A 231 4.47 -23.31 -15.36
C ASN A 231 5.98 -23.16 -15.26
N GLY A 232 6.64 -24.17 -14.67
CA GLY A 232 8.09 -24.32 -14.76
C GLY A 232 8.50 -24.76 -16.15
#